data_AF-A0ABD2HP69-F1
#
_entry.id   AF-A0ABD2HP69-F1
#
_cell.length_a   1.000
_cell.length_b   1.000
_cell.length_c   1.000
_cell.angle_alpha   90.00
_cell.angle_beta   90.00
_cell.angle_gamma   90.00
#
_symmetry.space_group_name_H-M   'P 1'
#
loop_
_entity.id
_entity.type
_entity.pdbx_description
1 polymer ?
#
loop_
_entity_poly.entity_id
_entity_poly.type
_entity_poly.pdbx_seq_one_letter_code
_entity_poly.pdbx_strand_id
1 'polypeptide(L)'
;MFISKNLLFVFFVSALQFHSDANPNVSIRNPAVEGVKSSDQLATLVQAAVDVAHEVGLIKRLTDDDSRQRRTSDVASIQPISLFPSPFPRSAYQQAMDVHTICHNQPSGGEKPFAFSRCSWG
;
A
#
# COMPACT_ATOMS: atom_id res chain seq x y z
N MET A 1 -20.06 -23.05 -13.81
CA MET A 1 -19.34 -23.47 -12.59
C MET A 1 -18.90 -22.20 -11.87
N PHE A 2 -19.74 -21.69 -10.97
CA PHE A 2 -19.54 -20.40 -10.29
C PHE A 2 -18.65 -20.60 -9.06
N ILE A 3 -17.38 -20.24 -9.17
CA ILE A 3 -16.52 -20.11 -7.99
C ILE A 3 -16.89 -18.78 -7.33
N SER A 4 -17.52 -18.89 -6.16
CA SER A 4 -18.04 -17.77 -5.37
C SER A 4 -16.96 -16.75 -5.05
N LYS A 5 -17.27 -15.46 -5.27
CA LYS A 5 -16.46 -14.29 -4.89
C LYS A 5 -16.07 -14.28 -3.40
N ASN A 6 -16.80 -15.02 -2.57
CA ASN A 6 -16.52 -15.14 -1.14
C ASN A 6 -15.29 -16.01 -0.84
N LEU A 7 -14.89 -16.90 -1.75
CA LEU A 7 -13.74 -17.78 -1.53
C LEU A 7 -12.41 -17.03 -1.69
N LEU A 8 -12.36 -16.04 -2.59
CA LEU A 8 -11.17 -15.21 -2.82
C LEU A 8 -10.90 -14.26 -1.65
N PHE A 9 -11.97 -13.79 -0.98
CA PHE A 9 -11.87 -12.93 0.20
C PHE A 9 -11.27 -13.66 1.41
N VAL A 10 -11.58 -14.96 1.58
CA VAL A 10 -11.02 -15.77 2.68
C VAL A 10 -9.52 -16.00 2.50
N PHE A 11 -9.06 -16.25 1.26
CA PHE A 11 -7.62 -16.34 0.98
C PHE A 11 -6.88 -15.03 1.28
N PHE A 12 -7.52 -13.89 1.04
CA PHE A 12 -6.93 -12.57 1.30
C PHE A 12 -6.75 -12.30 2.80
N VAL A 13 -7.68 -12.76 3.63
CA VAL A 13 -7.64 -12.57 5.10
C VAL A 13 -6.67 -13.56 5.77
N SER A 14 -6.56 -14.80 5.28
CA SER A 14 -5.62 -15.78 5.86
C SER A 14 -4.14 -15.45 5.60
N ALA A 15 -3.83 -14.66 4.57
CA ALA A 15 -2.47 -14.14 4.35
C ALA A 15 -2.05 -13.08 5.39
N LEU A 16 -3.00 -12.53 6.17
CA LEU A 16 -2.73 -11.49 7.17
C LEU A 16 -2.28 -12.03 8.54
N GLN A 17 -2.27 -13.35 8.74
CA GLN A 17 -1.84 -13.98 10.00
C GLN A 17 -0.37 -14.45 9.96
N PHE A 18 0.51 -13.63 9.38
CA PHE A 18 1.95 -13.81 9.59
C PHE A 18 2.32 -13.27 10.97
N HIS A 19 2.26 -14.15 11.97
CA HIS A 19 2.92 -13.93 13.26
C HIS A 19 4.42 -14.11 13.02
N SER A 20 5.16 -13.01 12.95
CA SER A 20 6.61 -13.03 12.85
C SER A 20 7.19 -12.32 14.06
N ASP A 21 7.69 -13.12 15.01
CA ASP A 21 8.60 -12.66 16.05
C ASP A 21 9.84 -12.07 15.36
N ALA A 22 9.92 -10.74 15.38
CA ALA A 22 10.91 -9.99 14.63
C ALA A 22 12.32 -10.18 15.21
N ASN A 23 13.12 -11.02 14.57
CA ASN A 23 14.58 -11.03 14.72
C ASN A 23 15.17 -9.89 13.85
N PRO A 24 15.90 -8.91 14.44
CA PRO A 24 16.40 -7.75 13.71
C PRO A 24 17.53 -8.05 12.70
N ASN A 25 18.03 -9.29 12.60
CA ASN A 25 19.08 -9.69 11.66
C ASN A 25 18.57 -10.30 10.34
N VAL A 26 17.27 -10.27 10.07
CA VAL A 26 16.70 -10.88 8.86
C VAL A 26 16.62 -9.84 7.74
N SER A 27 17.37 -10.07 6.65
CA SER A 27 17.13 -9.43 5.35
C SER A 27 15.64 -9.56 5.02
N ILE A 28 14.93 -8.42 4.99
CA ILE A 28 13.47 -8.40 4.82
C ILE A 28 13.17 -8.74 3.36
N ARG A 29 13.19 -10.03 3.03
CA ARG A 29 12.76 -10.53 1.73
C ARG A 29 11.25 -10.38 1.62
N ASN A 30 10.78 -9.95 0.45
CA ASN A 30 9.35 -9.83 0.22
C ASN A 30 8.78 -11.22 -0.13
N PRO A 31 8.03 -11.87 0.77
CA PRO A 31 7.52 -13.22 0.53
C PRO A 31 6.56 -13.28 -0.67
N ALA A 32 5.92 -12.15 -1.02
CA ALA A 32 5.02 -12.07 -2.16
C ALA A 32 5.78 -12.19 -3.51
N VAL A 33 7.01 -11.67 -3.57
CA VAL A 33 7.85 -11.76 -4.77
C VAL A 33 8.39 -13.18 -4.93
N GLU A 34 8.75 -13.85 -3.82
CA GLU A 34 9.22 -15.24 -3.84
C GLU A 34 8.14 -16.23 -4.31
N GLY A 35 6.86 -15.87 -4.18
CA GLY A 35 5.74 -16.65 -4.69
C GLY A 35 5.66 -16.73 -6.22
N VAL A 36 6.32 -15.83 -6.94
CA VAL A 36 6.29 -15.77 -8.41
C VAL A 36 7.41 -16.64 -8.99
N LYS A 37 7.04 -17.79 -9.57
CA LYS A 37 8.00 -18.80 -10.02
C LYS A 37 8.39 -18.67 -11.50
N SER A 38 7.61 -17.95 -12.29
CA SER A 38 7.79 -17.86 -13.75
C SER A 38 7.46 -16.48 -14.30
N SER A 39 8.09 -16.15 -15.43
CA SER A 39 7.86 -14.89 -16.16
C SER A 39 6.42 -14.77 -16.66
N ASP A 40 5.81 -15.88 -17.09
CA ASP A 40 4.44 -15.90 -17.61
C ASP A 40 3.41 -15.60 -16.51
N GLN A 41 3.64 -16.13 -15.30
CA GLN A 41 2.84 -15.79 -14.12
C GLN A 41 2.97 -14.31 -13.77
N LEU A 42 4.19 -13.76 -13.84
CA LEU A 42 4.42 -12.34 -13.59
C LEU A 42 3.66 -11.47 -14.60
N ALA A 43 3.73 -11.80 -15.90
CA ALA A 43 3.01 -11.08 -16.94
C ALA A 43 1.49 -11.13 -16.73
N THR A 44 0.96 -12.29 -16.35
CA THR A 44 -0.46 -12.47 -16.04
C THR A 44 -0.89 -11.60 -14.84
N LEU A 45 -0.07 -11.55 -13.79
CA LEU A 45 -0.33 -10.71 -12.61
C LEU A 45 -0.27 -9.22 -12.93
N VAL A 46 0.69 -8.80 -13.76
CA VAL A 46 0.80 -7.40 -14.21
C VAL A 46 -0.44 -7.00 -14.99
N GLN A 47 -0.90 -7.84 -15.92
CA GLN A 47 -2.10 -7.56 -16.69
C GLN A 47 -3.34 -7.45 -15.78
N ALA A 48 -3.50 -8.39 -14.84
CA ALA A 48 -4.59 -8.32 -13.88
C ALA A 48 -4.54 -7.06 -13.00
N ALA A 49 -3.34 -6.64 -12.57
CA ALA A 49 -3.18 -5.41 -11.78
C ALA A 49 -3.52 -4.15 -12.59
N VAL A 50 -3.16 -4.13 -13.88
CA VAL A 50 -3.51 -3.06 -14.82
C VAL A 50 -5.03 -2.95 -14.98
N ASP A 51 -5.70 -4.08 -15.19
CA ASP A 51 -7.15 -4.12 -15.36
C ASP A 51 -7.86 -3.62 -14.08
N VAL A 52 -7.43 -4.10 -12.91
CA VAL A 52 -7.96 -3.65 -11.61
C VAL A 52 -7.69 -2.16 -11.40
N ALA A 53 -6.51 -1.65 -11.75
CA ALA A 53 -6.18 -0.24 -11.60
C ALA A 53 -7.10 0.66 -12.44
N HIS A 54 -7.45 0.24 -13.65
CA HIS A 54 -8.44 0.94 -14.47
C HIS A 54 -9.86 0.84 -13.90
N GLU A 55 -10.24 -0.31 -13.33
CA GLU A 55 -11.56 -0.53 -12.73
C GLU A 55 -11.79 0.33 -11.48
N VAL A 56 -10.79 0.44 -10.59
CA VAL A 56 -10.90 1.21 -9.33
C VAL A 56 -10.52 2.68 -9.49
N GLY A 57 -10.12 3.11 -10.70
CA GLY A 57 -9.74 4.48 -10.97
C GLY A 57 -8.37 4.90 -10.43
N LEU A 58 -7.44 3.96 -10.23
CA LEU A 58 -6.02 4.23 -9.95
C LEU A 58 -5.28 4.68 -11.21
N ILE A 59 -5.80 5.74 -11.82
CA ILE A 59 -5.35 6.29 -13.08
C ILE A 59 -4.98 7.76 -12.90
N LYS A 60 -4.03 8.22 -13.71
CA LYS A 60 -3.62 9.61 -13.86
C LYS A 60 -3.81 10.04 -15.31
N ARG A 61 -4.01 11.35 -15.50
CA ARG A 61 -4.00 11.92 -16.85
C ARG A 61 -2.62 11.75 -17.48
N LEU A 62 -2.60 11.48 -18.78
CA LEU A 62 -1.36 11.37 -19.51
C LEU A 62 -0.69 12.76 -19.60
N THR A 63 0.54 12.84 -19.11
CA THR A 63 1.36 14.05 -19.23
C THR A 63 2.23 13.90 -20.47
N ASP A 64 1.64 14.11 -21.65
CA ASP A 64 2.43 14.34 -22.86
C ASP A 64 2.91 15.80 -22.92
N ASP A 65 4.07 16.00 -23.55
CA ASP A 65 4.62 17.34 -23.81
C ASP A 65 3.78 18.12 -24.83
N ASP A 66 2.88 17.43 -25.55
CA ASP A 66 1.89 18.05 -26.40
C ASP A 66 0.78 18.71 -25.57
N SER A 67 0.83 20.05 -25.56
CA SER A 67 -0.07 20.94 -24.82
C SER A 67 -1.59 20.71 -25.02
N ARG A 68 -2.01 20.00 -26.07
CA ARG A 68 -3.42 19.68 -26.35
C ARG A 68 -3.97 18.56 -25.47
N GLN A 69 -3.18 17.52 -25.18
CA GLN A 69 -3.62 16.38 -24.36
C GLN A 69 -3.59 16.69 -22.86
N ARG A 70 -2.81 17.68 -22.43
CA ARG A 70 -2.79 18.13 -21.02
C ARG A 70 -4.15 18.60 -20.48
N ARG A 71 -5.09 18.94 -21.37
CA ARG A 71 -6.42 19.47 -20.99
C ARG A 71 -7.54 18.45 -21.12
N THR A 72 -7.30 17.28 -21.70
CA THR A 72 -8.34 16.29 -21.92
C THR A 72 -8.16 15.10 -20.98
N SER A 73 -9.28 14.50 -20.57
CA SER A 73 -9.32 13.28 -19.78
C SER A 73 -9.65 12.05 -20.64
N ASP A 74 -9.51 12.18 -21.96
CA ASP A 74 -9.92 11.16 -22.92
C ASP A 74 -8.99 9.94 -22.88
N VAL A 75 -7.73 10.16 -22.49
CA VAL A 75 -6.72 9.11 -22.32
C VAL A 75 -6.13 9.20 -20.92
N ALA A 76 -6.06 8.06 -20.24
CA ALA A 76 -5.50 7.93 -18.90
C ALA A 76 -4.50 6.79 -18.83
N SER A 77 -3.48 6.97 -17.99
CA SER A 77 -2.44 5.98 -17.70
C SER A 77 -2.53 5.56 -16.23
N ILE A 78 -2.08 4.36 -15.89
CA ILE A 78 -2.10 3.90 -14.50
C ILE A 78 -1.11 4.70 -13.65
N GLN A 79 -1.49 4.96 -12.40
CA GLN A 79 -0.57 5.57 -11.44
C GLN A 79 0.57 4.59 -11.11
N PRO A 80 1.84 5.04 -11.02
CA PRO A 80 2.94 4.14 -10.66
C PRO A 80 2.69 3.50 -9.29
N ILE A 81 2.57 2.17 -9.28
CA ILE A 81 2.34 1.35 -8.08
C ILE A 81 3.30 0.16 -8.05
N SER A 82 3.63 -0.33 -6.86
CA SER A 82 4.35 -1.59 -6.70
C SER A 82 3.39 -2.77 -6.89
N LEU A 83 3.80 -3.78 -7.64
CA LEU A 83 2.97 -4.96 -7.89
C LEU A 83 2.64 -5.73 -6.60
N PHE A 84 3.57 -5.72 -5.64
CA PHE A 84 3.41 -6.32 -4.33
C PHE A 84 3.61 -5.26 -3.24
N PRO A 85 2.95 -5.41 -2.08
CA PRO A 85 3.21 -4.55 -0.94
C PRO A 85 4.64 -4.73 -0.46
N SER A 86 5.29 -3.63 -0.07
CA SER A 86 6.59 -3.70 0.59
C SER A 86 6.41 -4.28 2.00
N PRO A 87 7.28 -5.19 2.46
CA PRO A 87 7.23 -5.67 3.83
C PRO A 87 7.47 -4.50 4.80
N PHE A 88 6.60 -4.37 5.80
CA PHE A 88 6.64 -3.28 6.76
C PHE A 88 6.40 -3.80 8.19
N PRO A 89 7.22 -3.41 9.18
CA PRO A 89 7.09 -3.91 10.55
C PRO A 89 5.82 -3.36 11.21
N ARG A 90 5.01 -4.27 11.76
CA ARG A 90 3.72 -3.94 12.39
C ARG A 90 3.87 -2.99 13.58
N SER A 91 4.92 -3.16 14.38
CA SER A 91 5.19 -2.30 15.55
C SER A 91 5.39 -0.84 15.14
N ALA A 92 6.16 -0.58 14.08
CA ALA A 92 6.38 0.77 13.57
C ALA A 92 5.09 1.36 12.98
N TYR A 93 4.29 0.54 12.29
CA TYR A 93 3.00 0.98 11.75
C TYR A 93 2.06 1.44 12.87
N GLN A 94 1.94 0.64 13.92
CA GLN A 94 1.08 0.97 15.06
C GLN A 94 1.54 2.24 15.76
N GLN A 95 2.85 2.38 16.02
CA GLN A 95 3.41 3.58 16.64
C GLN A 95 3.10 4.84 15.83
N ALA A 96 3.21 4.78 14.50
CA ALA A 96 2.89 5.92 13.64
C ALA A 96 1.39 6.26 13.67
N MET A 97 0.51 5.25 13.72
CA MET A 97 -0.94 5.46 13.85
C MET A 97 -1.31 6.06 15.21
N ASP A 98 -0.71 5.58 16.30
CA ASP A 98 -0.94 6.08 17.65
C ASP A 98 -0.58 7.58 17.72
N VAL A 99 0.60 7.96 17.19
CA VAL A 99 1.01 9.37 17.12
C VAL A 99 0.07 10.21 16.25
N HIS A 100 -0.38 9.70 15.10
CA HIS A 100 -1.29 10.44 14.22
C HIS A 100 -2.60 10.78 14.93
N THR A 101 -3.20 9.84 15.65
CA THR A 101 -4.45 10.08 16.39
C THR A 101 -4.28 11.11 17.50
N ILE A 102 -3.14 11.13 18.18
CA ILE A 102 -2.83 12.08 19.25
C ILE A 102 -2.57 13.48 18.67
N CYS A 103 -1.82 13.58 17.57
CA CYS A 103 -1.44 14.86 16.97
C CYS A 103 -2.55 15.52 16.15
N HIS A 104 -3.42 14.75 15.47
CA HIS A 104 -4.43 15.31 14.57
C HIS A 104 -5.77 15.61 15.26
N ASN A 105 -6.11 14.93 16.36
CA ASN A 105 -7.37 15.15 17.10
C ASN A 105 -7.24 16.15 18.24
N GLN A 106 -6.24 17.02 18.23
CA GLN A 106 -6.09 18.03 19.28
C GLN A 106 -7.18 19.10 19.11
N PRO A 107 -8.12 19.26 20.08
CA PRO A 107 -9.06 20.36 20.02
C PRO A 107 -8.29 21.68 20.11
N SER A 108 -8.60 22.63 19.24
CA SER A 108 -8.03 23.98 19.18
C SER A 108 -8.41 24.88 20.38
N GLY A 109 -8.79 24.29 21.51
CA GLY A 109 -9.06 24.96 22.78
C GLY A 109 -7.78 24.98 23.61
N GLY A 110 -7.29 26.18 23.88
CA GLY A 110 -5.99 26.41 24.51
C GLY A 110 -5.87 25.77 25.89
N GLU A 111 -5.20 24.63 25.93
CA GLU A 111 -4.25 24.20 26.94
C GLU A 111 -3.60 22.95 26.35
N LYS A 112 -2.30 23.00 26.06
CA LYS A 112 -1.57 21.86 25.46
C LYS A 112 -1.45 20.78 26.54
N PRO A 113 -2.20 19.65 26.50
CA PRO A 113 -1.83 18.53 27.32
C PRO A 113 -0.67 17.83 26.61
N PHE A 114 0.32 17.36 27.36
CA PHE A 114 1.54 16.73 26.86
C PHE A 114 2.60 17.72 26.36
N ALA A 115 3.41 18.17 27.31
CA ALA A 115 4.83 18.36 27.04
C ALA A 115 5.36 17.06 26.41
N PHE A 116 5.60 17.09 25.09
CA PHE A 116 6.45 16.15 24.40
C PHE A 116 7.90 16.43 24.85
N SER A 117 8.20 16.05 26.09
CA SER A 117 9.53 16.10 26.65
C SER A 117 10.37 15.04 25.92
N ARG A 118 11.08 15.50 24.87
CA ARG A 118 12.20 14.83 24.21
C ARG A 118 11.91 13.45 23.60
N CYS A 119 11.61 13.43 22.30
CA CYS A 119 12.39 12.53 21.44
C CYS A 119 13.80 13.13 21.32
N SER A 120 14.72 12.70 22.17
CA SER A 120 16.14 12.82 21.84
C SER A 120 16.42 11.78 20.76
N TRP A 121 16.66 12.25 19.53
CA TRP A 121 17.52 11.52 18.63
C TRP A 121 18.92 11.57 19.24
N GLY A 122 19.33 10.48 19.87
CA GLY A 122 20.67 10.20 20.36
C GLY A 122 21.19 8.97 19.65
#